data_AF-A0AA41S6S6-F1
#
_entry.id   AF-A0AA41S6S6-F1
#
_cell.length_a   1.000
_cell.length_b   1.000
_cell.length_c   1.000
_cell.angle_alpha   90.00
_cell.angle_beta   90.00
_cell.angle_gamma   90.00
#
_symmetry.space_group_name_H-M   'P 1'
#
loop_
_entity.id
_entity.type
_entity.pdbx_description
1 polymer ?
#
loop_
_entity_poly.entity_id
_entity_poly.type
_entity_poly.pdbx_seq_one_letter_code
_entity_poly.pdbx_strand_id
1 'polypeptide(L)'
;PPSIVSDEVCTACDFNRPGKTCLRTLEWVWRGETFAAKKSDYYHLKRQIESELVDNVRGQIGKSFLDLPKAEQQVKLKDRLKKYCQKAYKRVLDKPVTEVREAGICMRENPFYVDTVRSFRDRRYEYKGLNKVWKGRLGDAKASGNSIKIQEAQDMVVLYDSLQLAHKCILNSFYGYVMRKGARWYSMEMAGVVTYTGAKIIQNARVLVEKIGRPLELDTDGIWCALPGSFPENFTFKT
;
A
#
# COMPACT_ATOMS: atom_id res chain seq x y z
N PRO A 1 8.43 -7.88 -4.18
CA PRO A 1 7.61 -9.12 -4.25
C PRO A 1 8.42 -10.42 -4.31
N PRO A 2 9.36 -10.62 -5.25
CA PRO A 2 10.06 -11.90 -5.37
C PRO A 2 10.94 -12.21 -4.13
N SER A 3 11.41 -11.18 -3.43
CA SER A 3 12.20 -11.34 -2.21
C SER A 3 11.40 -11.85 -1.01
N ILE A 4 10.06 -11.88 -1.05
CA ILE A 4 9.26 -12.51 0.01
C ILE A 4 9.27 -14.01 -0.24
N VAL A 5 9.89 -14.77 0.66
CA VAL A 5 10.09 -16.21 0.50
C VAL A 5 9.38 -16.98 1.61
N SER A 6 8.83 -18.15 1.28
CA SER A 6 8.33 -19.10 2.27
C SER A 6 9.48 -19.90 2.89
N ASP A 7 9.20 -20.56 4.01
CA ASP A 7 10.17 -21.44 4.66
C ASP A 7 10.62 -22.58 3.74
N GLU A 8 9.72 -23.13 2.92
CA GLU A 8 10.04 -24.16 1.93
C GLU A 8 11.07 -23.66 0.91
N VAL A 9 10.84 -22.47 0.32
CA VAL A 9 11.75 -21.86 -0.66
C VAL A 9 13.09 -21.51 -0.01
N CYS A 10 13.06 -20.94 1.20
CA CYS A 10 14.27 -20.58 1.92
C CYS A 10 15.08 -21.82 2.32
N THR A 11 14.42 -22.94 2.65
CA THR A 11 15.06 -24.18 3.06
C THR A 11 15.76 -24.87 1.90
N ALA A 12 15.14 -24.86 0.72
CA ALA A 12 15.70 -25.44 -0.51
C ALA A 12 16.84 -24.61 -1.13
N CYS A 13 17.11 -23.41 -0.62
CA CYS A 13 18.14 -22.52 -1.16
C CYS A 13 19.56 -23.00 -0.79
N ASP A 14 20.49 -23.01 -1.74
CA ASP A 14 21.90 -23.38 -1.53
C ASP A 14 22.63 -22.53 -0.47
N PHE A 15 22.09 -21.35 -0.19
CA PHE A 15 22.59 -20.41 0.81
C PHE A 15 21.99 -20.63 2.20
N ASN A 16 21.11 -21.62 2.38
CA ASN A 16 20.59 -22.04 3.66
C ASN A 16 21.63 -22.85 4.44
N ARG A 17 22.66 -22.17 4.92
CA ARG A 17 23.75 -22.74 5.72
C ARG A 17 23.70 -22.22 7.16
N PRO A 18 24.29 -22.94 8.13
CA PRO A 18 24.43 -22.43 9.50
C PRO A 18 25.05 -21.02 9.50
N GLY A 19 24.44 -20.08 10.24
CA GLY A 19 24.90 -18.69 10.31
C GLY A 19 24.46 -17.79 9.14
N LYS A 20 23.46 -18.19 8.33
CA LYS A 20 22.92 -17.32 7.27
C LYS A 20 22.40 -15.99 7.83
N THR A 21 22.77 -14.88 7.19
CA THR A 21 22.34 -13.51 7.54
C THR A 21 21.45 -12.89 6.47
N CYS A 22 21.09 -13.67 5.44
CA CYS A 22 20.37 -13.19 4.27
C CYS A 22 18.85 -13.21 4.40
N LEU A 23 18.28 -13.82 5.45
CA LEU A 23 16.84 -13.82 5.68
C LEU A 23 16.52 -12.75 6.73
N ARG A 24 15.85 -11.69 6.30
CA ARG A 24 15.35 -10.64 7.19
C ARG A 24 13.87 -10.88 7.48
N THR A 25 13.55 -11.18 8.72
CA THR A 25 12.15 -11.30 9.16
C THR A 25 11.60 -9.92 9.49
N LEU A 26 10.44 -9.58 8.94
CA LEU A 26 9.70 -8.37 9.28
C LEU A 26 8.24 -8.71 9.58
N GLU A 27 7.69 -8.02 10.57
CA GLU A 27 6.28 -8.12 10.94
C GLU A 27 5.39 -7.31 9.99
N TRP A 28 4.14 -7.72 9.88
CA TRP A 28 3.06 -6.99 9.23
C TRP A 28 1.72 -7.36 9.87
N VAL A 29 0.69 -6.53 9.67
CA VAL A 29 -0.65 -6.80 10.20
C VAL A 29 -1.57 -7.22 9.06
N TRP A 30 -2.06 -8.45 9.13
CA TRP A 30 -3.15 -8.92 8.28
C TRP A 30 -4.49 -8.50 8.88
N ARG A 31 -5.42 -8.07 8.01
CA ARG A 31 -6.79 -7.74 8.39
C ARG A 31 -7.75 -8.50 7.48
N GLY A 32 -8.64 -9.28 8.05
CA GLY A 32 -9.66 -10.04 7.34
C GLY A 32 -11.06 -9.80 7.86
N GLU A 33 -12.03 -9.85 6.95
CA GLU A 33 -13.46 -9.78 7.26
C GLU A 33 -14.12 -11.05 6.72
N THR A 34 -14.88 -11.73 7.57
CA THR A 34 -15.56 -12.98 7.23
C THR A 34 -17.06 -12.81 7.37
N PHE A 35 -17.83 -13.62 6.65
CA PHE A 35 -19.27 -13.70 6.86
C PHE A 35 -19.58 -14.18 8.29
N ALA A 36 -20.67 -13.70 8.87
CA ALA A 36 -21.12 -14.12 10.20
C ALA A 36 -21.59 -15.59 10.25
N ALA A 37 -21.90 -16.16 9.08
CA ALA A 37 -22.26 -17.57 8.94
C ALA A 37 -21.08 -18.50 9.27
N LYS A 38 -21.39 -19.60 9.95
CA LYS A 38 -20.41 -20.64 10.26
C LYS A 38 -20.13 -21.52 9.05
N LYS A 39 -19.05 -22.30 9.13
CA LYS A 39 -18.68 -23.29 8.11
C LYS A 39 -19.83 -24.27 7.80
N SER A 40 -20.60 -24.69 8.82
CA SER A 40 -21.79 -25.53 8.66
C SER A 40 -22.86 -24.89 7.77
N ASP A 41 -23.15 -23.61 8.02
CA ASP A 41 -24.19 -22.86 7.32
C ASP A 41 -23.79 -22.66 5.86
N TYR A 42 -22.50 -22.37 5.62
CA TYR A 42 -21.94 -22.28 4.27
C TYR A 42 -22.17 -23.57 3.47
N TYR A 43 -21.84 -24.74 4.04
CA TYR A 43 -22.03 -26.01 3.33
C TYR A 43 -23.50 -26.39 3.16
N HIS A 44 -24.37 -26.00 4.09
CA HIS A 44 -25.81 -26.19 3.95
C HIS A 44 -26.36 -25.35 2.80
N LEU A 45 -26.05 -24.06 2.76
CA LEU A 45 -26.47 -23.15 1.69
C LEU A 45 -25.88 -23.54 0.33
N LYS A 46 -24.63 -24.02 0.32
CA LYS A 46 -23.98 -24.52 -0.89
C LYS A 46 -24.74 -25.73 -1.46
N ARG A 47 -25.06 -26.73 -0.64
CA ARG A 47 -25.86 -27.88 -1.10
C ARG A 47 -27.25 -27.49 -1.58
N GLN A 48 -27.88 -26.53 -0.90
CA GLN A 48 -29.17 -26.00 -1.31
C GLN A 48 -29.09 -25.37 -2.70
N ILE A 49 -28.16 -24.44 -2.93
CA ILE A 49 -28.06 -23.74 -4.21
C ILE A 49 -27.61 -24.66 -5.36
N GLU A 50 -26.83 -25.69 -5.06
CA GLU A 50 -26.42 -26.70 -6.06
C GLU A 50 -27.59 -27.55 -6.54
N SER A 51 -28.64 -27.71 -5.73
CA SER A 51 -29.87 -28.40 -6.11
C SER A 51 -30.90 -27.53 -6.84
N GLU A 52 -30.68 -26.21 -6.89
CA GLU A 52 -31.61 -25.27 -7.53
C GLU A 52 -31.38 -25.20 -9.05
N LEU A 53 -32.49 -25.21 -9.81
CA LEU A 53 -32.48 -24.85 -11.22
C LEU A 53 -32.46 -23.31 -11.34
N VAL A 54 -31.58 -22.82 -12.20
CA VAL A 54 -31.45 -21.39 -12.49
C VAL A 54 -32.29 -21.07 -13.71
N ASP A 55 -33.37 -20.33 -13.49
CA ASP A 55 -34.19 -19.80 -14.57
C ASP A 55 -33.39 -18.81 -15.42
N ASN A 56 -33.41 -19.03 -16.73
CA ASN A 56 -32.83 -18.13 -17.70
C ASN A 56 -33.90 -17.15 -18.17
N VAL A 57 -33.55 -15.86 -18.30
CA VAL A 57 -34.45 -14.75 -18.69
C VAL A 57 -34.95 -14.86 -20.17
N ARG A 58 -34.83 -16.02 -20.83
CA ARG A 58 -35.16 -16.21 -22.25
C ARG A 58 -35.84 -17.55 -22.56
N GLY A 59 -36.80 -17.99 -21.75
CA GLY A 59 -37.70 -19.11 -22.11
C GLY A 59 -37.04 -20.46 -22.42
N GLN A 60 -35.76 -20.64 -22.07
CA GLN A 60 -35.03 -21.90 -22.19
C GLN A 60 -35.04 -22.63 -20.85
N ILE A 61 -35.05 -23.97 -20.93
CA ILE A 61 -34.95 -24.92 -19.81
C ILE A 61 -33.91 -24.43 -18.80
N GLY A 62 -34.30 -24.37 -17.51
CA GLY A 62 -33.45 -23.88 -16.43
C GLY A 62 -32.10 -24.59 -16.40
N LYS A 63 -31.00 -23.82 -16.39
CA LYS A 63 -29.64 -24.39 -16.30
C LYS A 63 -29.38 -24.78 -14.84
N SER A 64 -28.66 -25.86 -14.59
CA SER A 64 -28.23 -26.15 -13.21
C SER A 64 -27.30 -25.05 -12.72
N PHE A 65 -27.31 -24.75 -11.41
CA PHE A 65 -26.28 -23.90 -10.80
C PHE A 65 -24.87 -24.38 -11.13
N LEU A 66 -24.67 -25.70 -11.22
CA LEU A 66 -23.39 -26.33 -11.55
C LEU A 66 -22.93 -26.04 -12.98
N ASP A 67 -23.86 -25.78 -13.90
CA ASP A 67 -23.56 -25.48 -15.31
C ASP A 67 -23.15 -24.02 -15.52
N LEU A 68 -23.31 -23.17 -14.51
CA LEU A 68 -22.92 -21.76 -14.60
C LEU A 68 -21.40 -21.61 -14.57
N PRO A 69 -20.85 -20.55 -15.18
CA PRO A 69 -19.45 -20.19 -15.00
C PRO A 69 -19.10 -20.02 -13.52
N LYS A 70 -17.91 -20.47 -13.10
CA LYS A 70 -17.45 -20.38 -11.70
C LYS A 70 -17.57 -18.97 -11.10
N ALA A 71 -17.36 -17.93 -11.91
CA ALA A 71 -17.52 -16.55 -11.47
C ALA A 71 -18.98 -16.22 -11.09
N GLU A 72 -19.95 -16.65 -11.89
CA GLU A 72 -21.38 -16.47 -11.61
C GLU A 72 -21.83 -17.32 -10.43
N GLN A 73 -21.34 -18.56 -10.32
CA GLN A 73 -21.58 -19.42 -9.16
C GLN A 73 -21.14 -18.73 -7.86
N GLN A 74 -19.94 -18.14 -7.86
CA GLN A 74 -19.42 -17.41 -6.69
C GLN A 74 -20.26 -16.20 -6.32
N VAL A 75 -20.73 -15.42 -7.30
CA VAL A 75 -21.59 -14.25 -7.06
C VAL A 75 -22.91 -14.69 -6.41
N LYS A 76 -23.58 -15.69 -6.99
CA LYS A 76 -24.85 -16.20 -6.47
C LYS A 76 -24.71 -16.80 -5.07
N LEU A 77 -23.64 -17.56 -4.83
CA LEU A 77 -23.38 -18.13 -3.51
C LEU A 77 -23.11 -17.04 -2.47
N LYS A 78 -22.34 -16.00 -2.81
CA LYS A 78 -22.11 -14.84 -1.93
C LYS A 78 -23.40 -14.09 -1.62
N ASP A 79 -24.27 -13.88 -2.61
CA ASP A 79 -25.55 -13.21 -2.41
C ASP A 79 -26.48 -14.02 -1.50
N ARG A 80 -26.53 -15.35 -1.70
CA ARG A 80 -27.31 -16.24 -0.83
C ARG A 80 -26.79 -16.22 0.60
N LEU A 81 -25.47 -16.30 0.77
CA LEU A 81 -24.80 -16.23 2.07
C LEU A 81 -25.07 -14.89 2.76
N LYS A 82 -25.01 -13.77 2.02
CA LYS A 82 -25.33 -12.43 2.53
C LYS A 82 -26.78 -12.34 3.05
N LYS A 83 -27.76 -12.79 2.27
CA LYS A 83 -29.18 -12.80 2.67
C LYS A 83 -29.42 -13.68 3.90
N TYR A 84 -28.78 -14.85 3.94
CA TYR A 84 -28.86 -15.74 5.10
C TYR A 84 -28.28 -15.09 6.36
N CYS A 85 -27.09 -14.49 6.26
CA CYS A 85 -26.45 -13.79 7.38
C CYS A 85 -27.33 -12.64 7.91
N GLN A 86 -27.94 -11.83 7.02
CA GLN A 86 -28.89 -10.78 7.41
C GLN A 86 -30.09 -11.33 8.18
N LYS A 87 -30.64 -12.47 7.76
CA LYS A 87 -31.84 -13.05 8.38
C LYS A 87 -31.53 -13.72 9.73
N ALA A 88 -30.53 -14.60 9.74
CA ALA A 88 -30.18 -15.46 10.87
C ALA A 88 -29.33 -14.76 11.93
N TYR A 89 -28.33 -13.96 11.50
CA TYR A 89 -27.35 -13.33 12.39
C TYR A 89 -27.57 -11.83 12.57
N LYS A 90 -28.52 -11.21 11.85
CA LYS A 90 -28.80 -9.76 11.83
C LYS A 90 -27.59 -8.90 11.41
N ARG A 91 -26.55 -9.52 10.86
CA ARG A 91 -25.34 -8.88 10.32
C ARG A 91 -24.78 -9.71 9.18
N VAL A 92 -24.10 -9.10 8.23
CA VAL A 92 -23.52 -9.80 7.07
C VAL A 92 -22.13 -10.34 7.38
N LEU A 93 -21.26 -9.47 7.90
CA LEU A 93 -19.87 -9.76 8.21
C LEU A 93 -19.67 -9.69 9.73
N ASP A 94 -18.73 -10.48 10.23
CA ASP A 94 -18.22 -10.31 11.59
C ASP A 94 -17.25 -9.12 11.68
N LYS A 95 -16.93 -8.71 12.90
CA LYS A 95 -15.94 -7.65 13.12
C LYS A 95 -14.60 -8.05 12.48
N PRO A 96 -13.88 -7.10 11.87
CA PRO A 96 -12.60 -7.39 11.25
C PRO A 96 -11.64 -8.01 12.27
N VAL A 97 -11.00 -9.10 11.88
CA VAL A 97 -9.94 -9.74 12.67
C VAL A 97 -8.61 -9.17 12.20
N THR A 98 -7.76 -8.80 13.15
CA THR A 98 -6.39 -8.34 12.87
C THR A 98 -5.40 -9.31 13.50
N GLU A 99 -4.42 -9.75 12.72
CA GLU A 99 -3.38 -10.68 13.14
C GLU A 99 -2.01 -10.10 12.77
N VAL A 100 -1.09 -10.08 13.74
CA VAL A 100 0.33 -9.83 13.44
C VAL A 100 0.89 -11.10 12.81
N ARG A 101 1.50 -10.96 11.64
CA ARG A 101 2.15 -12.03 10.89
C ARG A 101 3.58 -11.63 10.58
N GLU A 102 4.40 -12.62 10.31
CA GLU A 102 5.79 -12.42 9.90
C GLU A 102 5.95 -12.72 8.41
N ALA A 103 6.91 -12.06 7.78
CA ALA A 103 7.33 -12.32 6.41
C ALA A 103 8.85 -12.43 6.35
N GLY A 104 9.34 -13.50 5.72
CA GLY A 104 10.76 -13.70 5.44
C GLY A 104 11.17 -12.98 4.16
N ILE A 105 12.09 -12.02 4.26
CA ILE A 105 12.61 -11.25 3.12
C ILE A 105 14.03 -11.71 2.81
N CYS A 106 14.21 -12.34 1.65
CA CYS A 106 15.51 -12.71 1.13
C CYS A 106 16.28 -11.48 0.65
N MET A 107 17.39 -11.18 1.32
CA MET A 107 18.31 -10.08 1.00
C MET A 107 19.28 -10.41 -0.14
N ARG A 108 19.17 -11.61 -0.73
CA ARG A 108 20.01 -12.10 -1.84
C ARG A 108 19.26 -12.31 -3.15
N GLU A 109 17.94 -12.13 -3.12
CA GLU A 109 17.11 -12.24 -4.32
C GLU A 109 17.50 -11.16 -5.34
N ASN A 110 17.27 -11.42 -6.63
CA ASN A 110 17.51 -10.47 -7.70
C ASN A 110 16.78 -9.13 -7.42
N PRO A 111 17.52 -8.01 -7.28
CA PRO A 111 16.96 -6.74 -6.84
C PRO A 111 16.26 -5.93 -7.95
N PHE A 112 16.02 -6.49 -9.16
CA PHE A 112 15.46 -5.72 -10.29
C PHE A 112 14.24 -4.87 -9.94
N TYR A 113 13.34 -5.37 -9.08
CA TYR A 113 12.14 -4.64 -8.66
C TYR A 113 12.52 -3.43 -7.79
N VAL A 114 13.35 -3.61 -6.76
CA VAL A 114 13.75 -2.52 -5.85
C VAL A 114 14.67 -1.51 -6.56
N ASP A 115 15.51 -1.97 -7.47
CA ASP A 115 16.38 -1.09 -8.26
C ASP A 115 15.58 -0.24 -9.25
N THR A 116 14.49 -0.77 -9.81
CA THR A 116 13.55 0.02 -10.60
C THR A 116 12.89 1.11 -9.74
N VAL A 117 12.45 0.78 -8.52
CA VAL A 117 11.87 1.77 -7.59
C VAL A 117 12.89 2.85 -7.22
N ARG A 118 14.14 2.46 -6.94
CA ARG A 118 15.25 3.39 -6.64
C ARG A 118 15.50 4.33 -7.81
N SER A 119 15.60 3.81 -9.03
CA SER A 119 15.80 4.62 -10.23
C SER A 119 14.70 5.68 -10.41
N PHE A 120 13.42 5.32 -10.20
CA PHE A 120 12.32 6.28 -10.29
C PHE A 120 12.35 7.32 -9.15
N ARG A 121 12.72 6.90 -7.93
CA ARG A 121 12.90 7.82 -6.79
C ARG A 121 14.01 8.82 -7.08
N ASP A 122 15.15 8.35 -7.56
CA ASP A 122 16.34 9.18 -7.76
C ASP A 122 16.10 10.20 -8.88
N ARG A 123 15.49 9.78 -9.99
CA ARG A 123 15.04 10.69 -11.05
C ARG A 123 14.03 11.73 -10.55
N ARG A 124 13.11 11.33 -9.66
CA ARG A 124 12.19 12.30 -9.03
C ARG A 124 12.95 13.33 -8.19
N TYR A 125 13.99 12.91 -7.46
CA TYR A 125 14.79 13.81 -6.64
C TYR A 125 15.58 14.82 -7.47
N GLU A 126 16.04 14.46 -8.67
CA GLU A 126 16.61 15.42 -9.63
C GLU A 126 15.61 16.53 -9.95
N TYR A 127 14.38 16.19 -10.36
CA TYR A 127 13.35 17.19 -10.66
C TYR A 127 12.93 17.99 -9.43
N LYS A 128 12.83 17.35 -8.26
CA LYS A 128 12.53 18.05 -6.99
C LYS A 128 13.65 19.03 -6.62
N GLY A 129 14.91 18.67 -6.87
CA GLY A 129 16.07 19.53 -6.67
C GLY A 129 16.04 20.74 -7.61
N LEU A 130 15.80 20.50 -8.90
CA LEU A 130 15.66 21.56 -9.89
C LEU A 130 14.49 22.50 -9.56
N ASN A 131 13.35 21.97 -9.14
CA ASN A 131 12.22 22.78 -8.65
C ASN A 131 12.65 23.73 -7.51
N LYS A 132 13.40 23.22 -6.52
CA LYS A 132 13.92 24.03 -5.41
C LYS A 132 14.88 25.13 -5.90
N VAL A 133 15.81 24.81 -6.81
CA VAL A 133 16.75 25.77 -7.38
C VAL A 133 16.01 26.87 -8.14
N TRP A 134 15.05 26.51 -8.98
CA TRP A 134 14.27 27.49 -9.76
C TRP A 134 13.33 28.33 -8.91
N LYS A 135 12.81 27.81 -7.79
CA LYS A 135 12.09 28.63 -6.79
C LYS A 135 13.01 29.69 -6.16
N GLY A 136 14.27 29.33 -5.87
CA GLY A 136 15.27 30.30 -5.42
C GLY A 136 15.54 31.38 -6.47
N ARG A 137 15.83 30.97 -7.71
CA ARG A 137 16.06 31.90 -8.84
C ARG A 137 14.86 32.81 -9.12
N LEU A 138 13.64 32.32 -8.95
CA LEU A 138 12.42 33.13 -9.06
C LEU A 138 12.37 34.20 -7.96
N GLY A 139 12.81 33.89 -6.74
CA GLY A 139 12.98 34.87 -5.66
C GLY A 139 13.98 35.96 -6.05
N ASP A 140 15.15 35.57 -6.55
CA ASP A 140 16.20 36.51 -6.98
C ASP A 140 15.74 37.38 -8.16
N ALA A 141 15.06 36.78 -9.14
CA ALA A 141 14.52 37.49 -10.31
C ALA A 141 13.48 38.53 -9.90
N LYS A 142 12.57 38.18 -8.97
CA LYS A 142 11.59 39.12 -8.40
C LYS A 142 12.25 40.28 -7.68
N ALA A 143 13.32 40.02 -6.92
CA ALA A 143 14.09 41.08 -6.26
C ALA A 143 14.79 42.01 -7.26
N SER A 144 15.23 41.49 -8.41
CA SER A 144 15.89 42.27 -9.47
C SER A 144 14.94 43.10 -10.36
N GLY A 145 13.63 42.84 -10.32
CA GLY A 145 12.62 43.54 -11.14
C GLY A 145 12.65 43.23 -12.65
N ASN A 146 13.45 42.27 -13.11
CA ASN A 146 13.54 41.92 -14.53
C ASN A 146 12.38 41.01 -14.97
N SER A 147 11.42 41.57 -15.71
CA SER A 147 10.21 40.86 -16.15
C SER A 147 10.47 39.61 -16.98
N ILE A 148 11.49 39.63 -17.84
CA ILE A 148 11.85 38.49 -18.70
C ILE A 148 12.37 37.33 -17.83
N LYS A 149 13.27 37.62 -16.89
CA LYS A 149 13.82 36.60 -15.98
C LYS A 149 12.76 36.05 -15.01
N ILE A 150 11.82 36.89 -14.59
CA ILE A 150 10.70 36.45 -13.75
C ILE A 150 9.84 35.43 -14.50
N GLN A 151 9.47 35.72 -15.75
CA GLN A 151 8.65 34.83 -16.57
C GLN A 151 9.38 33.50 -16.81
N GLU A 152 10.64 33.54 -17.24
CA GLU A 152 11.46 32.33 -17.45
C GLU A 152 11.54 31.47 -16.18
N ALA A 153 11.88 32.08 -15.04
CA ALA A 153 11.98 31.34 -13.79
C ALA A 153 10.64 30.75 -13.34
N GLN A 154 9.53 31.46 -13.59
CA GLN A 154 8.18 30.99 -13.27
C GLN A 154 7.79 29.78 -14.13
N ASP A 155 8.07 29.81 -15.43
CA ASP A 155 7.82 28.70 -16.34
C ASP A 155 8.64 27.45 -15.94
N MET A 156 9.91 27.64 -15.58
CA MET A 156 10.77 26.54 -15.11
C MET A 156 10.29 25.95 -13.78
N VAL A 157 9.78 26.76 -12.85
CA VAL A 157 9.16 26.27 -11.61
C VAL A 157 7.97 25.38 -11.91
N VAL A 158 7.07 25.82 -12.80
CA VAL A 158 5.88 25.05 -13.21
C VAL A 158 6.29 23.73 -13.87
N LEU A 159 7.27 23.77 -14.78
CA LEU A 159 7.78 22.59 -15.47
C LEU A 159 8.31 21.54 -14.48
N TYR A 160 9.23 21.93 -13.60
CA TYR A 160 9.83 20.97 -12.67
C TYR A 160 8.89 20.52 -11.56
N ASP A 161 7.91 21.34 -11.16
CA ASP A 161 6.87 20.89 -10.24
C ASP A 161 6.01 19.81 -10.88
N SER A 162 5.60 20.03 -12.13
CA SER A 162 4.82 19.07 -12.90
C SER A 162 5.58 17.75 -13.07
N LEU A 163 6.87 17.81 -13.45
CA LEU A 163 7.71 16.63 -13.61
C LEU A 163 7.90 15.84 -12.32
N GLN A 164 8.18 16.51 -11.18
CA GLN A 164 8.37 15.80 -9.91
C GLN A 164 7.07 15.21 -9.36
N LEU A 165 5.92 15.88 -9.56
CA LEU A 165 4.60 15.37 -9.17
C LEU A 165 4.18 14.18 -10.02
N ALA A 166 4.40 14.22 -11.35
CA ALA A 166 4.16 13.08 -12.22
C ALA A 166 4.95 11.84 -11.77
N HIS A 167 6.22 12.02 -11.44
CA HIS A 167 7.06 10.93 -10.91
C HIS A 167 6.62 10.49 -9.51
N LYS A 168 6.10 11.39 -8.66
CA LYS A 168 5.51 11.03 -7.35
C LYS A 168 4.36 10.03 -7.53
N CYS A 169 3.47 10.28 -8.48
CA CYS A 169 2.32 9.40 -8.74
C CYS A 169 2.79 7.99 -9.15
N ILE A 170 3.78 7.89 -10.04
CA ILE A 170 4.34 6.60 -10.47
C ILE A 170 5.06 5.91 -9.30
N LEU A 171 5.87 6.66 -8.54
CA LEU A 171 6.61 6.12 -7.40
C LEU A 171 5.67 5.51 -6.35
N ASN A 172 4.63 6.23 -5.97
CA ASN A 172 3.60 5.75 -5.04
C ASN A 172 2.83 4.56 -5.62
N SER A 173 2.68 4.48 -6.95
CA SER A 173 2.01 3.36 -7.61
C SER A 173 2.79 2.05 -7.51
N PHE A 174 4.12 2.04 -7.33
CA PHE A 174 4.86 0.79 -7.13
C PHE A 174 4.41 0.05 -5.88
N TYR A 175 4.22 0.77 -4.76
CA TYR A 175 3.68 0.19 -3.54
C TYR A 175 2.26 -0.35 -3.75
N GLY A 176 1.38 0.41 -4.42
CA GLY A 176 0.01 -0.05 -4.69
C GLY A 176 -0.07 -1.20 -5.70
N TYR A 177 0.88 -1.27 -6.63
CA TYR A 177 0.91 -2.26 -7.70
C TYR A 177 0.98 -3.68 -7.18
N VAL A 178 1.72 -3.93 -6.09
CA VAL A 178 1.88 -5.29 -5.54
C VAL A 178 0.57 -5.84 -4.93
N MET A 179 -0.45 -5.00 -4.79
CA MET A 179 -1.80 -5.38 -4.37
C MET A 179 -2.84 -5.29 -5.50
N ARG A 180 -2.44 -4.90 -6.71
CA ARG A 180 -3.36 -4.78 -7.86
C ARG A 180 -3.81 -6.17 -8.33
N LYS A 181 -5.11 -6.33 -8.55
CA LYS A 181 -5.67 -7.55 -9.17
C LYS A 181 -5.04 -7.78 -10.54
N GLY A 182 -4.50 -8.97 -10.77
CA GLY A 182 -3.81 -9.33 -12.01
C GLY A 182 -2.39 -8.76 -12.15
N ALA A 183 -1.81 -8.20 -11.08
CA ALA A 183 -0.40 -7.82 -11.09
C ALA A 183 0.50 -9.05 -11.30
N ARG A 184 1.55 -8.90 -12.12
CA ARG A 184 2.55 -9.96 -12.34
C ARG A 184 3.37 -10.22 -11.08
N TRP A 185 3.57 -9.19 -10.26
CA TRP A 185 4.32 -9.26 -9.00
C TRP A 185 3.43 -8.89 -7.82
N TYR A 186 2.38 -9.69 -7.60
CA TYR A 186 1.48 -9.55 -6.45
C TYR A 186 2.15 -10.06 -5.17
N SER A 187 2.05 -9.32 -4.07
CA SER A 187 2.43 -9.79 -2.73
C SER A 187 1.74 -8.93 -1.66
N MET A 188 0.88 -9.56 -0.87
CA MET A 188 0.18 -8.91 0.24
C MET A 188 1.13 -8.63 1.41
N GLU A 189 2.04 -9.56 1.65
CA GLU A 189 3.07 -9.51 2.68
C GLU A 189 3.97 -8.29 2.47
N MET A 190 4.46 -8.07 1.24
CA MET A 190 5.30 -6.90 0.95
C MET A 190 4.54 -5.59 1.23
N ALA A 191 3.29 -5.47 0.77
CA ALA A 191 2.49 -4.28 1.04
C ALA A 191 2.25 -4.08 2.53
N GLY A 192 1.91 -5.16 3.25
CA GLY A 192 1.69 -5.15 4.69
C GLY A 192 2.94 -4.75 5.48
N VAL A 193 4.10 -5.30 5.13
CA VAL A 193 5.38 -4.95 5.78
C VAL A 193 5.70 -3.48 5.60
N VAL A 194 5.53 -2.94 4.38
CA VAL A 194 5.82 -1.53 4.08
C VAL A 194 4.90 -0.61 4.90
N THR A 195 3.59 -0.85 4.91
CA THR A 195 2.65 0.00 5.63
C THR A 195 2.81 -0.11 7.14
N TYR A 196 3.03 -1.32 7.67
CA TYR A 196 3.24 -1.54 9.09
C TYR A 196 4.55 -0.93 9.59
N THR A 197 5.61 -1.04 8.80
CA THR A 197 6.90 -0.38 9.11
C THR A 197 6.75 1.14 9.11
N GLY A 198 6.07 1.70 8.11
CA GLY A 198 5.76 3.14 8.05
C GLY A 198 4.98 3.62 9.28
N ALA A 199 3.95 2.87 9.68
CA ALA A 199 3.17 3.15 10.88
C ALA A 199 4.03 3.15 12.15
N LYS A 200 4.92 2.16 12.32
CA LYS A 200 5.85 2.12 13.46
C LYS A 200 6.80 3.32 13.49
N ILE A 201 7.34 3.72 12.33
CA ILE A 201 8.24 4.87 12.23
C ILE A 201 7.53 6.15 12.66
N ILE A 202 6.35 6.44 12.12
CA ILE A 202 5.63 7.68 12.44
C ILE A 202 5.09 7.70 13.87
N GLN A 203 4.69 6.54 14.40
CA GLN A 203 4.30 6.40 15.81
C GLN A 203 5.48 6.69 16.75
N ASN A 204 6.67 6.18 16.43
CA ASN A 204 7.87 6.48 17.21
C ASN A 204 8.25 7.97 17.15
N ALA A 205 8.14 8.59 15.97
CA ALA A 205 8.34 10.03 15.82
C ALA A 205 7.34 10.85 16.64
N ARG A 206 6.05 10.45 16.63
CA ARG A 206 5.01 11.08 17.46
C ARG A 206 5.34 11.03 18.94
N VAL A 207 5.79 9.89 19.45
CA VAL A 207 6.19 9.74 20.87
C VAL A 207 7.30 10.72 21.24
N LEU A 208 8.23 11.02 20.33
CA LEU A 208 9.22 12.06 20.56
C LEU A 208 8.59 13.46 20.58
N VAL A 209 7.76 13.78 19.58
CA VAL A 209 7.07 15.07 19.46
C VAL A 209 6.22 15.38 20.70
N GLU A 210 5.54 14.38 21.28
CA GLU A 210 4.76 14.54 22.52
C GLU A 210 5.59 14.93 23.74
N LYS A 211 6.88 14.59 23.75
CA LYS A 211 7.78 14.93 24.87
C LYS A 211 8.32 16.35 24.77
N ILE A 212 8.43 16.90 23.56
CA ILE A 212 9.07 18.19 23.28
C ILE A 212 8.08 19.28 22.85
N GLY A 213 6.83 18.92 22.58
CA GLY A 213 5.78 19.82 22.14
C GLY A 213 4.42 19.13 22.13
N ARG A 214 3.53 19.57 21.23
CA ARG A 214 2.16 19.08 21.12
C ARG A 214 1.87 18.62 19.69
N PRO A 215 1.67 17.32 19.41
CA PRO A 215 1.15 16.89 18.12
C PRO A 215 -0.30 17.35 17.96
N LEU A 216 -0.65 17.80 16.75
CA LEU A 216 -1.98 18.29 16.38
C LEU A 216 -2.66 17.29 15.44
N GLU A 217 -1.94 16.82 14.43
CA GLU A 217 -2.45 15.88 13.44
C GLU A 217 -1.33 14.93 13.01
N LEU A 218 -1.68 13.68 12.73
CA LEU A 218 -0.77 12.67 12.20
C LEU A 218 -1.44 11.99 11.01
N ASP A 219 -0.82 12.07 9.85
CA ASP A 219 -1.26 11.37 8.64
C ASP A 219 -0.09 10.65 7.99
N THR A 220 -0.16 9.30 8.01
CA THR A 220 0.71 8.35 7.31
C THR A 220 2.22 8.50 7.52
N ASP A 221 2.82 9.58 7.03
CA ASP A 221 4.25 9.91 7.09
C ASP A 221 4.54 11.34 7.60
N GLY A 222 3.51 12.14 7.91
CA GLY A 222 3.61 13.51 8.41
C GLY A 222 2.99 13.71 9.79
N ILE A 223 3.57 14.64 10.56
CA ILE A 223 3.04 15.11 11.84
C ILE A 223 2.96 16.63 11.81
N TRP A 224 1.77 17.19 11.99
CA TRP A 224 1.58 18.59 12.34
C TRP A 224 1.70 18.74 13.85
N CYS A 225 2.53 19.67 14.33
CA CYS A 225 2.75 19.86 15.75
C CYS A 225 3.05 21.32 16.10
N ALA A 226 2.83 21.67 17.36
CA ALA A 226 3.25 22.93 17.96
C ALA A 226 4.45 22.68 18.89
N LEU A 227 5.54 23.40 18.65
CA LEU A 227 6.72 23.42 19.51
C LEU A 227 6.80 24.76 20.27
N PRO A 228 7.52 24.83 21.41
CA PRO A 228 7.74 26.09 22.12
C PRO A 228 8.40 27.15 21.22
N GLY A 229 8.08 28.43 21.40
CA GLY A 229 8.68 29.51 20.60
C GLY A 229 10.19 29.70 20.81
N SER A 230 10.74 29.14 21.90
CA SER A 230 12.18 29.10 22.16
C SER A 230 12.86 27.84 21.59
N PHE A 231 12.13 27.00 20.87
CA PHE A 231 12.67 25.76 20.31
C PHE A 231 13.70 26.07 19.21
N PRO A 232 14.83 25.37 19.17
CA PRO A 232 15.86 25.58 18.15
C PRO A 232 15.34 25.19 16.75
N GLU A 233 15.28 26.15 15.82
CA GLU A 233 14.75 25.91 14.46
C GLU A 233 15.84 25.72 13.39
N ASN A 234 16.57 26.79 13.04
CA ASN A 234 17.47 26.80 11.89
C ASN A 234 18.89 27.22 12.30
N PHE A 235 19.89 26.41 11.94
CA PHE A 235 21.31 26.70 12.13
C PHE A 235 22.06 26.53 10.81
N THR A 236 23.15 27.28 10.64
CA THR A 236 24.08 27.10 9.52
C THR A 236 25.44 26.72 10.07
N PHE A 237 25.90 25.52 9.73
CA PHE A 237 27.26 25.10 10.06
C PHE A 237 28.24 25.82 9.13
N LYS A 238 29.26 26.45 9.72
CA LYS A 238 30.42 26.94 8.98
C LYS A 238 31.42 25.80 8.88
N THR A 239 31.56 25.26 7.67
CA THR A 239 32.66 24.38 7.26
C THR A 239 33.76 25.19 6.63
#